data_AF-A0A7X0D5H9-F1
#
_entry.id   AF-A0A7X0D5H9-F1
#
_cell.length_a   1.000
_cell.length_b   1.000
_cell.length_c   1.000
_cell.angle_alpha   90.00
_cell.angle_beta   90.00
_cell.angle_gamma   90.00
#
_symmetry.space_group_name_H-M   'P 1'
#
loop_
_entity.id
_entity.type
_entity.pdbx_description
1 polymer ?
#
loop_
_entity_poly.entity_id
_entity_poly.type
_entity_poly.pdbx_seq_one_letter_code
_entity_poly.pdbx_strand_id
1 'polypeptide(L)'
;MSAEKLSVSLAPETVARARRAAKRAGLPLSTWLDRAARHEADLEEARLALAEHFAEYGEPDEEAQAWAHDILDSTGVGRPEPPEDAIARREALARLDAVSAGDAE
;
A
#
# COMPACT_ATOMS: atom_id res chain seq x y z
N MET A 1 4.15 -22.50 -6.75
CA MET A 1 2.80 -22.68 -6.19
C MET A 1 1.82 -22.72 -7.35
N SER A 2 0.86 -23.66 -7.35
CA SER A 2 -0.14 -23.77 -8.40
C SER A 2 -1.18 -22.66 -8.21
N ALA A 3 -1.39 -21.82 -9.22
CA ALA A 3 -2.45 -20.81 -9.19
C ALA A 3 -3.79 -21.47 -9.58
N GLU A 4 -4.82 -21.27 -8.75
CA GLU A 4 -6.17 -21.69 -9.09
C GLU A 4 -6.73 -20.80 -10.21
N LYS A 5 -7.34 -21.42 -11.23
CA LYS A 5 -7.90 -20.68 -12.36
C LYS A 5 -9.34 -20.28 -12.07
N LEU A 6 -9.54 -18.99 -11.82
CA LEU A 6 -10.86 -18.38 -11.67
C LEU A 6 -11.29 -17.73 -13.01
N SER A 7 -12.54 -17.97 -13.42
CA SER A 7 -13.15 -17.24 -14.55
C SER A 7 -14.13 -16.21 -13.99
N VAL A 8 -13.86 -14.92 -14.25
CA VAL A 8 -14.67 -13.81 -13.75
C VAL A 8 -15.00 -12.83 -14.87
N SER A 9 -16.25 -12.38 -14.88
CA SER A 9 -16.74 -11.35 -15.79
C SER A 9 -16.54 -9.99 -15.15
N LEU A 10 -15.76 -9.12 -15.80
CA LEU A 10 -15.55 -7.75 -15.38
C LEU A 10 -16.12 -6.80 -16.44
N ALA A 11 -16.64 -5.66 -16.00
CA ALA A 11 -17.07 -4.63 -16.91
C ALA A 11 -15.89 -4.13 -17.78
N PRO A 12 -16.10 -3.80 -19.08
CA PRO A 12 -15.02 -3.42 -19.98
C PRO A 12 -14.14 -2.28 -19.47
N GLU A 13 -14.74 -1.29 -18.82
CA GLU A 13 -14.06 -0.15 -18.21
C GLU A 13 -13.15 -0.58 -17.05
N THR A 14 -13.56 -1.56 -16.26
CA THR A 14 -12.77 -2.13 -15.15
C THR A 14 -11.55 -2.85 -15.70
N VAL A 15 -11.72 -3.65 -16.75
CA VAL A 15 -10.60 -4.33 -17.44
C VAL A 15 -9.60 -3.30 -17.97
N ALA A 16 -10.07 -2.22 -18.60
CA ALA A 16 -9.21 -1.16 -19.11
C ALA A 16 -8.43 -0.44 -17.99
N ARG A 17 -9.08 -0.17 -16.85
CA ARG A 17 -8.44 0.44 -15.66
C ARG A 17 -7.39 -0.48 -15.06
N ALA A 18 -7.71 -1.77 -14.87
CA ALA A 18 -6.79 -2.76 -14.32
C ALA A 18 -5.54 -2.91 -15.20
N ARG A 19 -5.70 -2.96 -16.53
CA ARG A 19 -4.56 -3.00 -17.47
C ARG A 19 -3.65 -1.77 -17.35
N ARG A 20 -4.22 -0.56 -17.23
CA ARG A 20 -3.43 0.67 -17.03
C ARG A 20 -2.69 0.65 -15.69
N ALA A 21 -3.35 0.20 -14.62
CA ALA A 21 -2.76 0.10 -13.30
C ALA A 21 -1.61 -0.93 -13.27
N ALA A 22 -1.82 -2.11 -13.84
CA ALA A 22 -0.79 -3.13 -14.00
C ALA A 22 0.42 -2.61 -14.79
N LYS A 23 0.19 -1.90 -15.91
CA LYS A 23 1.25 -1.28 -16.70
C LYS A 23 2.06 -0.25 -15.91
N ARG A 24 1.39 0.63 -15.14
CA ARG A 24 2.08 1.62 -14.28
C ARG A 24 2.90 0.96 -13.18
N ALA A 25 2.43 -0.18 -12.65
CA ALA A 25 3.12 -0.95 -11.63
C ALA A 25 4.26 -1.83 -12.21
N GLY A 26 4.39 -1.93 -13.54
CA GLY A 26 5.35 -2.84 -14.18
C GLY A 26 5.03 -4.32 -13.99
N LEU A 27 3.76 -4.67 -13.76
CA LEU A 27 3.31 -6.02 -13.43
C LEU A 27 2.45 -6.65 -14.54
N PRO A 28 2.50 -7.98 -14.72
CA PRO A 28 1.48 -8.71 -15.47
C PRO A 28 0.08 -8.47 -14.89
N LEU A 29 -0.95 -8.43 -15.76
CA LEU A 29 -2.32 -8.15 -15.33
C LEU A 29 -2.81 -9.15 -14.26
N SER A 30 -2.52 -10.45 -14.43
CA SER A 30 -2.90 -11.48 -13.46
C SER A 30 -2.26 -11.25 -12.09
N THR A 31 -0.96 -10.92 -12.05
CA THR A 31 -0.24 -10.60 -10.81
C THR A 31 -0.80 -9.35 -10.14
N TRP A 32 -1.14 -8.32 -10.93
CA TRP A 32 -1.74 -7.11 -10.40
C TRP A 32 -3.15 -7.38 -9.83
N LEU A 33 -3.95 -8.20 -10.51
CA LEU A 33 -5.28 -8.60 -10.04
C LEU A 33 -5.22 -9.46 -8.78
N ASP A 34 -4.29 -10.42 -8.69
CA ASP A 34 -4.04 -11.20 -7.47
C ASP A 34 -3.68 -10.29 -6.30
N ARG A 35 -2.75 -9.35 -6.51
CA ARG A 35 -2.38 -8.36 -5.50
C ARG A 35 -3.57 -7.51 -5.06
N ALA A 36 -4.39 -7.05 -6.00
CA ALA A 36 -5.55 -6.23 -5.70
C ALA A 36 -6.62 -7.01 -4.92
N ALA A 37 -6.87 -8.26 -5.31
CA ALA A 37 -7.83 -9.13 -4.63
C ALA A 37 -7.38 -9.45 -3.19
N ARG A 38 -6.10 -9.75 -3.01
CA ARG A 38 -5.50 -9.96 -1.68
C ARG A 38 -5.61 -8.71 -0.82
N HIS A 39 -5.26 -7.55 -1.36
CA HIS A 39 -5.35 -6.31 -0.62
C HIS A 39 -6.78 -6.03 -0.12
N GLU A 40 -7.81 -6.25 -0.95
CA GLU A 40 -9.18 -6.07 -0.50
C GLU A 40 -9.62 -7.13 0.52
N ALA A 41 -9.20 -8.39 0.34
CA ALA A 41 -9.47 -9.45 1.32
C ALA A 41 -8.84 -9.15 2.68
N ASP A 42 -7.59 -8.72 2.71
CA ASP A 42 -6.87 -8.33 3.94
C ASP A 42 -7.58 -7.17 4.65
N LEU A 43 -8.12 -6.19 3.89
CA LEU A 43 -8.87 -5.08 4.44
C LEU A 43 -10.21 -5.52 5.03
N GLU A 44 -10.94 -6.42 4.37
CA GLU A 44 -12.18 -6.99 4.90
C GLU A 44 -11.92 -7.79 6.18
N GLU A 45 -10.89 -8.64 6.21
CA GLU A 45 -10.49 -9.36 7.42
C GLU A 45 -10.12 -8.41 8.56
N ALA A 46 -9.37 -7.35 8.28
CA ALA A 46 -9.02 -6.34 9.27
C ALA A 46 -10.25 -5.60 9.82
N ARG A 47 -11.24 -5.28 8.98
CA ARG A 47 -12.51 -4.66 9.40
C ARG A 47 -13.29 -5.58 10.33
N LEU A 48 -13.35 -6.88 10.01
CA LEU A 48 -14.02 -7.88 10.84
C LEU A 48 -13.32 -8.05 12.19
N ALA A 49 -11.99 -8.17 12.19
CA ALA A 49 -11.20 -8.27 13.42
C ALA A 49 -11.36 -7.03 14.31
N LEU A 50 -11.41 -5.84 13.72
CA LEU A 50 -11.65 -4.60 14.45
C LEU A 50 -13.05 -4.57 15.08
N ALA A 51 -14.06 -5.00 14.33
CA ALA A 51 -15.43 -5.08 14.84
C ALA A 51 -15.56 -6.09 16.00
N GLU A 52 -14.91 -7.24 15.90
CA GLU A 52 -14.83 -8.23 16.99
C GLU A 52 -14.14 -7.64 18.22
N HIS A 53 -13.01 -6.95 18.03
CA HIS A 53 -12.31 -6.28 19.11
C HIS A 53 -13.17 -5.23 19.80
N PHE A 54 -13.88 -4.38 19.06
CA PHE A 54 -14.77 -3.39 19.67
C PHE A 54 -16.00 -4.02 20.33
N ALA A 55 -16.48 -5.15 19.85
CA ALA A 55 -17.55 -5.89 20.52
C ALA A 55 -17.08 -6.47 21.87
N GLU A 56 -15.82 -6.91 21.96
CA GLU A 56 -15.24 -7.50 23.18
C GLU A 56 -14.77 -6.45 24.20
N TYR A 57 -14.11 -5.38 23.73
CA TYR A 57 -13.41 -4.41 24.57
C TYR A 57 -14.05 -3.01 24.60
N GLY A 58 -15.04 -2.76 23.73
CA GLY A 58 -15.62 -1.44 23.50
C GLY A 58 -14.82 -0.61 22.50
N GLU A 59 -15.44 0.46 21.99
CA GLU A 59 -14.73 1.45 21.18
C GLU A 59 -13.81 2.33 22.05
N PRO A 60 -12.66 2.79 21.52
CA PRO A 60 -11.81 3.74 22.22
C PRO A 60 -12.56 5.04 22.48
N ASP A 61 -12.54 5.50 23.72
CA ASP A 61 -13.09 6.81 24.09
C ASP A 61 -12.21 7.98 23.58
N GLU A 62 -12.69 9.21 23.75
CA GLU A 62 -12.01 10.41 23.26
C GLU A 62 -10.61 10.58 23.88
N GLU A 63 -10.41 10.16 25.14
CA GLU A 63 -9.12 10.26 25.82
C GLU A 63 -8.11 9.26 25.23
N ALA A 64 -8.53 8.01 25.02
CA ALA A 64 -7.71 6.99 24.36
C ALA A 64 -7.36 7.38 22.92
N GLN A 65 -8.30 7.98 22.18
CA GLN A 65 -8.04 8.47 20.82
C GLN A 65 -7.05 9.63 20.79
N ALA A 66 -7.17 10.57 21.73
CA ALA A 66 -6.24 11.70 21.85
C ALA A 66 -4.82 11.22 22.19
N TRP A 67 -4.71 10.29 23.14
CA TRP A 67 -3.44 9.66 23.49
C TRP A 67 -2.80 8.93 22.30
N ALA A 68 -3.59 8.15 21.55
CA ALA A 68 -3.09 7.45 20.37
C ALA A 68 -2.55 8.41 19.29
N HIS A 69 -3.25 9.54 19.05
CA HIS A 69 -2.77 10.57 18.12
C HIS A 69 -1.44 11.18 18.58
N ASP A 70 -1.29 11.52 19.86
CA ASP A 70 -0.04 12.09 20.40
C ASP A 70 1.17 11.14 20.23
N ILE A 71 0.95 9.83 20.41
CA ILE A 71 1.99 8.82 20.16
C ILE A 71 2.35 8.74 18.66
N LEU A 72 1.37 8.74 17.77
CA LEU A 72 1.64 8.72 16.32
C LEU A 72 2.38 9.98 15.88
N ASP A 73 2.00 11.13 16.41
CA ASP A 73 2.61 12.41 16.12
C ASP A 73 4.05 12.52 16.64
N SER A 74 4.31 12.06 17.86
CA SER A 74 5.65 12.08 18.47
C SER A 74 6.62 11.11 17.78
N THR A 75 6.11 10.00 17.23
CA THR A 75 6.94 9.03 16.50
C THR A 75 7.11 9.38 15.03
N GLY A 76 6.34 10.35 14.50
CA GLY A 76 6.38 10.76 13.10
C GLY A 76 5.81 9.71 12.12
N VAL A 77 5.18 8.65 12.64
CA VAL A 77 4.61 7.57 11.84
C VAL A 77 3.39 8.06 11.09
N GLY A 78 3.30 7.76 9.79
CA GLY A 78 2.16 8.12 8.94
C GLY A 78 2.15 9.57 8.46
N ARG A 79 3.12 10.40 8.86
CA ARG A 79 3.27 11.74 8.30
C ARG A 79 3.78 11.67 6.86
N PRO A 80 3.19 12.43 5.91
CA PRO A 80 3.72 12.51 4.56
C PRO A 80 5.14 13.10 4.60
N GLU A 81 6.05 12.47 3.86
CA GLU A 81 7.42 12.96 3.74
C GLU A 81 7.43 14.35 3.09
N PRO A 82 8.23 15.31 3.60
CA PRO A 82 8.39 16.61 2.98
C PRO A 82 8.84 16.49 1.51
N PRO A 83 8.28 17.27 0.57
CA PRO A 83 8.63 17.18 -0.84
C PRO A 83 10.12 17.32 -1.14
N GLU A 84 10.82 18.19 -0.39
CA GLU A 84 12.26 18.40 -0.46
C GLU A 84 13.05 17.13 -0.14
N ASP A 85 12.67 16.40 0.91
CA ASP A 85 13.32 15.16 1.33
C ASP A 85 13.08 14.05 0.30
N ALA A 86 11.85 13.98 -0.22
CA ALA A 86 11.49 13.03 -1.27
C ALA A 86 12.24 13.29 -2.59
N ILE A 87 12.57 14.54 -2.90
CA ILE A 87 13.43 14.92 -4.05
C ILE A 87 14.88 14.52 -3.77
N ALA A 88 15.42 14.94 -2.62
CA ALA A 88 16.81 14.67 -2.25
C ALA A 88 17.11 13.17 -2.21
N ARG A 89 16.18 12.35 -1.69
CA ARG A 89 16.31 10.89 -1.72
C ARG A 89 16.35 10.33 -3.13
N ARG A 90 15.49 10.83 -4.04
CA ARG A 90 15.48 10.38 -5.45
C ARG A 90 16.80 10.72 -6.15
N GLU A 91 17.35 11.91 -5.92
CA GLU A 91 18.65 12.30 -6.46
C GLU A 91 19.80 11.48 -5.88
N ALA A 92 19.76 11.18 -4.58
CA ALA A 92 20.73 10.31 -3.93
C ALA A 92 20.69 8.89 -4.53
N LEU A 93 19.50 8.33 -4.72
CA LEU A 93 19.33 7.01 -5.35
C LEU A 93 19.85 6.99 -6.79
N ALA A 94 19.52 8.00 -7.59
CA ALA A 94 20.03 8.11 -8.96
C ALA A 94 21.57 8.14 -9.03
N ARG A 95 22.22 8.81 -8.07
CA ARG A 95 23.70 8.79 -7.96
C ARG A 95 24.24 7.41 -7.60
N LEU A 96 23.61 6.71 -6.66
CA LEU A 96 24.02 5.35 -6.27
C LEU A 96 23.86 4.36 -7.44
N ASP A 97 22.78 4.48 -8.20
CA ASP A 97 22.55 3.67 -9.40
C ASP A 97 23.63 3.93 -10.47
N ALA A 98 23.98 5.19 -10.73
CA ALA A 98 25.06 5.55 -11.67
C ALA A 98 26.44 5.01 -11.23
N VAL A 99 26.76 5.11 -9.94
CA VAL A 99 28.00 4.53 -9.38
C VAL A 99 27.99 3.01 -9.51
N SER A 100 26.85 2.36 -9.28
CA SER A 100 26.71 0.91 -9.38
C SER A 100 26.75 0.40 -10.83
N ALA A 101 26.38 1.25 -11.79
CA ALA A 101 26.46 0.96 -13.23
C ALA A 101 27.88 1.13 -13.81
N GLY A 102 28.81 1.73 -13.06
CA GLY A 102 30.18 1.99 -13.52
C GLY A 102 30.35 3.29 -14.32
N ASP A 103 29.37 4.19 -14.28
CA ASP A 103 29.37 5.45 -15.04
C ASP A 103 30.07 6.62 -14.32
N ALA A 104 30.76 6.34 -13.21
CA ALA A 104 31.55 7.32 -12.47
C ALA A 104 33.03 7.25 -12.87
N GLU A 105 33.39 7.92 -13.97
CA GLU A 105 34.76 8.37 -14.26
C GLU A 105 35.04 9.75 -13.64
#